data_AF-A0A7C2LS68-F1
#
_entry.id   AF-A0A7C2LS68-F1
#
_cell.length_a   1.000
_cell.length_b   1.000
_cell.length_c   1.000
_cell.angle_alpha   90.00
_cell.angle_beta   90.00
_cell.angle_gamma   90.00
#
_symmetry.space_group_name_H-M   'P 1'
#
loop_
_entity.id
_entity.type
_entity.pdbx_description
1 polymer ?
#
loop_
_entity_poly.entity_id
_entity_poly.type
_entity_poly.pdbx_seq_one_letter_code
_entity_poly.pdbx_strand_id
1 'polypeptide(L)'
;MAYGVALHVWGPYACFTRPEMKVERVSYEVMTPSAARGVMDAIMWRPEMRWIVHRIEVLRPIRFVAVRRNELQSKIAPRTVQK
;
A
#
# COMPACT_ATOMS: atom_id res chain seq x y z
N MET A 1 -31.08 -3.95 5.94
CA MET A 1 -30.14 -3.37 6.91
C MET A 1 -28.87 -3.01 6.16
N ALA A 2 -28.54 -1.73 6.06
CA ALA A 2 -27.33 -1.26 5.36
C ALA A 2 -26.12 -1.40 6.28
N TYR A 3 -25.57 -2.60 6.37
CA TYR A 3 -24.37 -2.87 7.17
C TYR A 3 -23.13 -2.77 6.28
N GLY A 4 -22.15 -1.97 6.72
CA GLY A 4 -20.88 -1.75 6.01
C GLY A 4 -20.72 -0.32 5.49
N VAL A 5 -19.47 0.00 5.11
CA VAL A 5 -19.08 1.28 4.53
C VAL A 5 -18.46 1.02 3.16
N ALA A 6 -18.81 1.84 2.17
CA ALA A 6 -18.16 1.87 0.88
C ALA A 6 -17.33 3.16 0.77
N LEU A 7 -16.07 3.03 0.37
CA LEU A 7 -15.15 4.15 0.21
C LEU A 7 -14.60 4.17 -1.21
N HIS A 8 -14.74 5.32 -1.87
CA HIS A 8 -14.09 5.54 -3.16
C HIS A 8 -12.67 6.09 -2.95
N VAL A 9 -11.67 5.30 -3.32
CA VAL A 9 -10.24 5.64 -3.19
C VAL A 9 -9.63 5.76 -4.60
N TRP A 10 -8.97 6.87 -4.88
CA TRP A 10 -8.31 7.11 -6.17
C TRP A 10 -7.05 7.96 -6.00
N GLY A 11 -6.17 7.89 -6.99
CA GLY A 11 -4.97 8.72 -7.07
C GLY A 11 -4.36 8.68 -8.48
N PRO A 12 -3.36 9.54 -8.77
CA PRO A 12 -2.67 9.54 -10.07
C PRO A 12 -1.77 8.31 -10.25
N TYR A 13 -1.22 7.77 -9.16
CA TYR A 13 -0.37 6.58 -9.14
C TYR A 13 -0.72 5.69 -7.94
N ALA A 14 -0.43 4.40 -8.05
CA ALA A 14 -0.50 3.45 -6.95
C ALA A 14 0.66 2.45 -7.05
N CYS A 15 1.15 1.96 -5.91
CA CYS A 15 2.19 0.94 -5.85
C CYS A 15 1.92 -0.03 -4.69
N PHE A 16 1.23 -1.13 -5.00
CA PHE A 16 0.95 -2.23 -4.07
C PHE A 16 2.03 -3.29 -4.23
N THR A 17 3.18 -3.11 -3.57
CA THR A 17 4.39 -3.88 -3.85
C THR A 17 4.20 -5.39 -3.65
N ARG A 18 4.60 -6.15 -4.67
CA ARG A 18 4.75 -7.61 -4.63
C ARG A 18 5.91 -8.02 -3.70
N PRO A 19 5.71 -8.90 -2.71
CA PRO A 19 6.76 -9.28 -1.76
C PRO A 19 7.95 -9.98 -2.42
N GLU A 20 7.74 -10.69 -3.52
CA GLU A 20 8.79 -11.36 -4.31
C GLU A 20 9.76 -10.38 -4.99
N MET A 21 9.34 -9.13 -5.22
CA MET A 21 10.07 -8.13 -5.99
C MET A 21 10.45 -6.94 -5.10
N LYS A 22 11.33 -7.19 -4.13
CA LYS A 22 11.72 -6.19 -3.11
C LYS A 22 12.71 -5.13 -3.61
N VAL A 23 13.62 -5.51 -4.51
CA VAL A 23 14.66 -4.61 -5.04
C VAL A 23 14.05 -3.67 -6.08
N GLU A 24 13.36 -4.22 -7.07
CA GLU A 24 12.59 -3.46 -8.05
C GLU A 24 11.11 -3.55 -7.70
N ARG A 25 10.53 -2.45 -7.21
CA ARG A 25 9.14 -2.48 -6.75
C ARG A 25 8.19 -2.62 -7.93
N VAL A 26 7.60 -3.79 -8.04
CA VAL A 26 6.50 -4.07 -8.97
C VAL A 26 5.20 -4.12 -8.19
N SER A 27 4.21 -3.35 -8.66
CA SER A 27 2.87 -3.33 -8.06
C SER A 27 2.07 -4.58 -8.45
N TYR A 28 1.19 -5.04 -7.56
CA TYR A 28 0.02 -5.80 -7.97
C TYR A 28 -0.86 -4.97 -8.92
N GLU A 29 -1.67 -5.65 -9.71
CA GLU A 29 -2.63 -5.04 -10.64
C GLU A 29 -3.71 -4.23 -9.91
N VAL A 30 -4.07 -4.67 -8.69
CA VAL A 30 -5.14 -4.10 -7.89
C VAL A 30 -4.69 -3.87 -6.44
N MET A 31 -5.46 -3.06 -5.71
CA MET A 31 -5.26 -2.83 -4.29
C MET A 31 -5.38 -4.14 -3.50
N THR A 32 -4.43 -4.40 -2.61
CA THR A 32 -4.50 -5.57 -1.71
C THR A 32 -5.44 -5.31 -0.53
N PRO A 33 -6.05 -6.35 0.07
CA PRO A 33 -6.88 -6.17 1.27
C PRO A 33 -6.13 -5.52 2.44
N SER A 34 -4.82 -5.78 2.56
CA SER A 34 -3.98 -5.13 3.57
C SER A 34 -3.80 -3.64 3.32
N ALA A 35 -3.63 -3.22 2.07
CA ALA A 35 -3.56 -1.81 1.69
C ALA A 35 -4.92 -1.12 1.88
N ALA A 36 -6.02 -1.75 1.46
CA ALA A 36 -7.38 -1.24 1.66
C ALA A 36 -7.69 -1.04 3.15
N ARG A 37 -7.34 -2.01 3.99
CA ARG A 37 -7.42 -1.87 5.45
C ARG A 37 -6.56 -0.70 5.95
N GLY A 38 -5.33 -0.56 5.48
CA GLY A 38 -4.46 0.57 5.85
C GLY A 38 -5.05 1.94 5.50
N VAL A 39 -5.74 2.06 4.36
CA VAL A 39 -6.46 3.29 4.00
C VAL A 39 -7.60 3.57 4.99
N MET A 40 -8.40 2.54 5.33
CA MET A 40 -9.49 2.67 6.30
C MET A 40 -8.96 3.02 7.70
N ASP A 41 -7.88 2.35 8.13
CA ASP A 41 -7.23 2.59 9.42
C ASP A 41 -6.73 4.05 9.53
N ALA A 42 -6.24 4.61 8.43
CA ALA A 42 -5.77 6.00 8.37
C ALA A 42 -6.89 7.05 8.47
N ILE A 43 -8.14 6.68 8.14
CA ILE A 43 -9.30 7.58 8.27
C ILE A 43 -9.86 7.51 9.69
N MET A 44 -10.11 6.29 10.18
CA MET A 44 -10.58 6.04 11.53
C MET A 44 -10.13 4.66 11.97
N TRP A 45 -9.41 4.63 13.09
CA TRP A 45 -9.05 3.39 13.76
C TRP A 45 -9.00 3.58 15.27
N ARG A 46 -9.32 2.50 15.99
CA ARG A 46 -9.25 2.38 17.44
C ARG A 46 -8.76 0.96 17.78
N PRO A 47 -8.02 0.74 18.88
CA PRO A 47 -7.53 -0.59 19.28
C PRO A 47 -8.64 -1.65 19.43
N GLU A 48 -9.85 -1.23 19.78
CA GLU A 48 -11.00 -2.08 20.01
C GLU A 48 -11.72 -2.50 18.72
N MET A 49 -11.24 -2.05 17.55
CA MET A 49 -11.86 -2.35 16.25
C MET A 49 -10.86 -2.84 15.20
N ARG A 50 -11.40 -3.52 14.20
CA ARG A 50 -10.66 -3.95 13.02
C ARG A 50 -11.55 -3.86 11.78
N TRP A 51 -11.05 -3.23 10.72
CA TRP A 51 -11.70 -3.27 9.43
C TRP A 51 -11.55 -4.64 8.77
N ILE A 52 -12.67 -5.18 8.29
CA ILE A 52 -12.74 -6.41 7.49
C ILE A 52 -13.12 -6.00 6.06
N VAL A 53 -12.19 -6.21 5.13
CA VAL A 53 -12.39 -5.89 3.72
C VAL A 53 -13.15 -7.05 3.07
N HIS A 54 -14.38 -6.79 2.62
CA HIS A 54 -15.22 -7.79 1.97
C HIS A 54 -15.07 -7.80 0.44
N ARG A 55 -14.93 -6.63 -0.17
CA ARG A 55 -14.88 -6.47 -1.63
C ARG A 55 -14.00 -5.28 -1.98
N ILE A 56 -13.31 -5.41 -3.11
CA ILE A 56 -12.60 -4.30 -3.77
C ILE A 56 -13.12 -4.27 -5.21
N GLU A 57 -13.64 -3.12 -5.62
CA GLU A 57 -14.14 -2.90 -6.99
C GLU A 57 -13.14 -2.06 -7.77
N VAL A 58 -12.78 -2.54 -8.96
CA VAL A 58 -11.81 -1.88 -9.84
C VAL A 58 -12.59 -1.02 -10.84
N LEU A 59 -12.53 0.29 -10.65
CA LEU A 59 -13.31 1.26 -11.44
C LEU A 59 -12.59 1.78 -12.70
N ARG A 60 -11.30 1.46 -12.87
CA ARG A 60 -10.46 1.97 -13.96
C ARG A 60 -9.59 0.85 -14.55
N PRO A 61 -9.25 0.91 -15.85
CA PRO A 61 -8.35 -0.06 -16.46
C PRO A 61 -6.97 -0.04 -15.79
N ILE A 62 -6.40 -1.23 -15.62
CA ILE A 62 -5.08 -1.44 -15.03
C ILE A 62 -4.02 -0.97 -16.04
N ARG A 63 -3.14 -0.07 -15.60
CA ARG A 63 -2.04 0.47 -16.42
C ARG A 63 -0.80 0.58 -15.55
N PHE A 64 0.34 0.21 -16.11
CA PHE A 64 1.64 0.28 -15.45
C PHE A 64 2.52 1.36 -16.06
N VAL A 65 3.39 1.93 -15.24
CA VAL A 65 4.40 2.90 -15.65
C VAL A 65 5.70 2.60 -14.91
N ALA A 66 6.83 2.70 -15.62
CA ALA A 66 8.14 2.59 -15.00
C ALA A 66 8.56 3.95 -14.44
N VAL A 67 8.85 3.99 -13.13
CA VAL A 67 9.38 5.19 -12.45
C VAL A 67 10.68 4.81 -11.75
N ARG A 68 11.78 5.48 -12.13
CA ARG A 68 13.07 5.30 -11.47
C ARG A 68 13.22 6.32 -10.34
N ARG A 69 13.62 5.86 -9.15
CA ARG A 69 13.92 6.71 -7.99
C ARG A 69 15.32 6.40 -7.47
N ASN A 70 16.00 7.42 -6.97
CA ASN A 70 17.24 7.24 -6.22
C ASN A 70 16.86 6.95 -4.77
N GLU A 71 17.14 5.74 -4.30
CA GLU A 71 16.82 5.29 -2.94
C GLU A 71 18.07 4.85 -2.20
N LEU A 72 18.00 4.89 -0.87
CA LEU A 72 19.11 4.46 -0.02
C LEU A 72 19.25 2.93 -0.09
N GLN A 73 20.39 2.45 -0.57
CA GLN A 73 20.68 1.01 -0.67
C GLN A 73 20.80 0.35 0.70
N SER A 74 21.52 0.97 1.63
CA SER A 74 21.72 0.45 2.98
C SER A 74 22.05 1.57 3.96
N LYS A 75 21.80 1.31 5.25
CA LYS A 75 22.30 2.14 6.35
C LYS A 75 23.48 1.43 6.97
N ILE A 76 24.57 2.16 7.21
CA ILE A 76 25.72 1.64 7.97
C ILE A 76 25.29 1.38 9.43
N ALA A 77 25.87 0.35 10.04
CA ALA A 77 25.62 0.06 11.44
C ALA A 77 26.21 1.20 12.31
N PRO A 78 25.53 1.61 13.40
CA PRO A 78 26.03 2.68 14.26
C PRO A 78 27.45 2.45 14.80
N ARG A 79 27.85 1.18 14.99
CA ARG A 79 29.18 0.79 15.47
C ARG A 79 30.31 1.06 14.47
N THR A 80 29.99 1.18 13.19
CA THR A 80 30.97 1.39 12.10
C THR A 80 31.28 2.87 11.90
N VAL A 81 30.50 3.78 12.49
CA VAL A 81 30.72 5.23 12.40
C VAL A 81 31.78 5.63 13.42
N GLN A 82 33.05 5.67 13.02
CA GLN A 82 34.11 6.33 13.79
C GLN A 82 34.04 7.85 13.51
N LYS A 83 34.07 8.64 14.58
CA LYS A 83 34.24 10.10 14.51
C LYS A 83 35.70 10.45 14.32
#